data_AF-A0A3M1HQV2-F1
#
_entry.id   AF-A0A3M1HQV2-F1
#
_cell.length_a   1.000
_cell.length_b   1.000
_cell.length_c   1.000
_cell.angle_alpha   90.00
_cell.angle_beta   90.00
_cell.angle_gamma   90.00
#
_symmetry.space_group_name_H-M   'P 1'
#
loop_
_entity.id
_entity.type
_entity.pdbx_description
1 polymer ?
#
loop_
_entity_poly.entity_id
_entity_poly.type
_entity_poly.pdbx_seq_one_letter_code
_entity_poly.pdbx_strand_id
1 'polypeptide(L)'
;MEHAADRQGFPRYKRSVKIARSVPENAAPMRITEVPYIKRKHEEVAEMLEKRPDVKKKVRSLAYCEKCHQEAAKGVFDDDTVRIPGYGEWDD
;
A
#
# COMPACT_ATOMS: atom_id res chain seq x y z
N MET A 1 8.17 -11.73 -17.30
CA MET A 1 7.39 -11.51 -16.06
C MET A 1 7.60 -12.69 -15.11
N GLU A 2 8.79 -12.82 -14.53
CA GLU A 2 9.11 -13.96 -13.65
C GLU A 2 8.72 -13.71 -12.19
N HIS A 3 8.78 -12.44 -11.75
CA HIS A 3 8.58 -12.06 -10.36
C HIS A 3 7.20 -11.45 -10.08
N ALA A 4 6.19 -11.77 -10.90
CA ALA A 4 4.83 -11.28 -10.71
C ALA A 4 4.13 -11.95 -9.52
N ALA A 5 3.12 -11.29 -8.95
CA ALA A 5 2.47 -11.73 -7.71
C ALA A 5 1.76 -13.10 -7.83
N ASP A 6 1.24 -13.42 -9.01
CA ASP A 6 0.56 -14.66 -9.39
C ASP A 6 1.52 -15.82 -9.70
N ARG A 7 2.82 -15.55 -9.86
CA ARG A 7 3.86 -16.56 -10.10
C ARG A 7 4.46 -17.16 -8.83
N GLN A 8 4.18 -16.56 -7.67
CA GLN A 8 4.81 -16.92 -6.41
C GLN A 8 3.89 -17.78 -5.54
N GLY A 9 4.40 -18.92 -5.07
CA GLY A 9 3.67 -19.89 -4.25
C GLY A 9 3.79 -19.68 -2.74
N PHE A 10 2.76 -20.12 -2.01
CA PHE A 10 2.84 -20.34 -0.56
C PHE A 10 3.78 -21.53 -0.26
N PRO A 11 4.60 -21.54 0.81
CA PRO A 11 4.65 -20.59 1.93
C PRO A 11 5.67 -19.44 1.80
N ARG A 12 6.51 -19.45 0.76
CA ARG A 12 7.68 -18.55 0.66
C ARG A 12 7.31 -17.07 0.52
N TYR A 13 6.19 -16.75 -0.14
CA TYR A 13 5.80 -15.36 -0.45
C TYR A 13 4.36 -15.05 -0.06
N LYS A 14 4.08 -15.08 1.25
CA LYS A 14 2.72 -14.86 1.81
C LYS A 14 2.04 -13.59 1.31
N ARG A 15 2.78 -12.48 1.14
CA ARG A 15 2.22 -11.19 0.70
C ARG A 15 1.81 -11.23 -0.79
N SER A 16 2.63 -11.83 -1.65
CA SER A 16 2.32 -12.02 -3.08
C SER A 16 1.03 -12.83 -3.27
N VAL A 17 0.85 -13.90 -2.50
CA VAL A 17 -0.37 -14.72 -2.51
C VAL A 17 -1.60 -13.90 -2.11
N LYS A 18 -1.50 -13.05 -1.08
CA LYS A 18 -2.62 -12.17 -0.65
C LYS A 18 -2.96 -11.12 -1.71
N ILE A 19 -1.95 -10.55 -2.36
CA ILE A 19 -2.11 -9.59 -3.46
C ILE A 19 -2.82 -10.27 -4.63
N ALA A 20 -2.29 -11.39 -5.13
CA ALA A 20 -2.85 -12.11 -6.27
C ALA A 20 -4.29 -12.57 -6.02
N ARG A 21 -4.57 -13.14 -4.85
CA ARG A 21 -5.93 -13.58 -4.47
C ARG A 21 -6.94 -12.45 -4.28
N SER A 22 -6.46 -11.20 -4.13
CA SER A 22 -7.37 -10.06 -3.99
C SER A 22 -7.88 -9.52 -5.32
N VAL A 23 -7.23 -9.87 -6.44
CA VAL A 23 -7.61 -9.39 -7.77
C VAL A 23 -8.67 -10.33 -8.35
N PRO A 24 -9.86 -9.83 -8.75
CA PRO A 24 -10.86 -10.64 -9.44
C PRO A 24 -10.34 -11.21 -10.76
N GLU A 25 -10.78 -12.40 -11.15
CA GLU A 25 -10.31 -13.08 -12.37
C GLU A 25 -10.52 -12.26 -13.66
N ASN A 26 -11.55 -11.43 -13.69
CA ASN A 26 -11.90 -10.55 -14.81
C ASN A 26 -11.35 -9.12 -14.66
N ALA A 27 -10.42 -8.88 -13.74
CA ALA A 27 -9.81 -7.58 -13.50
C ALA A 27 -8.29 -7.61 -13.76
N ALA A 28 -7.78 -6.56 -14.38
CA ALA A 28 -6.35 -6.32 -14.55
C ALA A 28 -6.01 -4.89 -14.08
N PRO A 29 -5.87 -4.67 -12.75
CA PRO A 29 -5.54 -3.34 -12.23
C PRO A 29 -4.24 -2.81 -12.84
N MET A 30 -4.29 -1.61 -13.42
CA MET A 30 -3.13 -1.00 -14.08
C MET A 30 -2.27 -0.18 -13.12
N ARG A 31 -2.73 0.02 -11.88
CA ARG A 31 -2.02 0.70 -10.80
C ARG A 31 -1.95 -0.17 -9.56
N ILE A 32 -0.80 -0.15 -8.88
CA ILE A 32 -0.62 -0.84 -7.60
C ILE A 32 -1.65 -0.37 -6.57
N THR A 33 -1.91 0.94 -6.51
CA THR A 33 -2.89 1.56 -5.61
C THR A 33 -4.33 1.16 -5.91
N GLU A 34 -4.61 0.53 -7.06
CA GLU A 34 -5.93 0.05 -7.42
C GLU A 34 -6.16 -1.41 -7.04
N VAL A 35 -5.11 -2.15 -6.69
CA VAL A 35 -5.21 -3.55 -6.26
C VAL A 35 -6.04 -3.62 -4.98
N PRO A 36 -7.07 -4.50 -4.90
CA PRO A 36 -7.97 -4.54 -3.74
C PRO A 36 -7.27 -4.79 -2.40
N TYR A 37 -6.22 -5.63 -2.37
CA TYR A 37 -5.39 -5.81 -1.17
C TYR A 37 -4.75 -4.51 -0.69
N ILE A 38 -4.24 -3.69 -1.61
CA ILE A 38 -3.57 -2.41 -1.30
C ILE A 38 -4.60 -1.37 -0.85
N LYS A 39 -5.74 -1.27 -1.54
CA LYS A 39 -6.84 -0.37 -1.13
C LYS A 39 -7.28 -0.64 0.30
N ARG A 40 -7.60 -1.89 0.61
CA ARG A 40 -8.03 -2.30 1.96
C ARG A 40 -6.97 -2.01 3.03
N LYS A 41 -5.68 -2.12 2.69
CA LYS A 41 -4.60 -1.81 3.62
C LYS A 41 -4.38 -0.32 3.88
N HIS A 42 -4.99 0.56 3.09
CA HIS A 42 -4.87 2.01 3.21
C HIS A 42 -6.23 2.70 3.37
N GLU A 43 -7.29 1.97 3.68
CA GLU A 43 -8.66 2.50 3.76
C GLU A 43 -8.75 3.60 4.82
N GLU A 44 -8.26 3.34 6.03
CA GLU A 44 -8.27 4.30 7.14
C GLU A 44 -7.38 5.52 6.87
N VAL A 45 -6.21 5.30 6.26
CA VAL A 45 -5.33 6.39 5.84
C VAL A 45 -6.02 7.25 4.77
N ALA A 46 -6.72 6.64 3.81
CA ALA A 46 -7.44 7.37 2.77
C ALA A 46 -8.53 8.25 3.39
N GLU A 47 -9.34 7.71 4.30
CA GLU A 47 -10.35 8.48 5.03
C GLU A 47 -9.73 9.62 5.85
N MET A 48 -8.62 9.35 6.54
CA MET A 48 -7.90 10.37 7.32
C MET A 48 -7.41 11.51 6.41
N LEU A 49 -6.85 11.19 5.24
CA LEU A 49 -6.40 12.21 4.28
C LEU A 49 -7.54 13.03 3.69
N GLU A 50 -8.73 12.44 3.52
CA GLU A 50 -9.93 13.19 3.11
C GLU A 50 -10.37 14.20 4.18
N LYS A 51 -10.32 13.78 5.46
CA LYS A 51 -10.64 14.63 6.61
C LYS A 51 -9.55 15.68 6.91
N ARG A 52 -8.33 15.49 6.41
CA ARG A 52 -7.14 16.33 6.69
C ARG A 52 -6.44 16.83 5.41
N PRO A 53 -7.00 17.87 4.73
CA PRO A 53 -6.43 18.41 3.50
C PRO A 53 -4.99 18.93 3.64
N ASP A 54 -4.62 19.40 4.84
CA ASP A 54 -3.27 19.85 5.19
C ASP A 54 -2.25 18.71 5.13
N VAL A 55 -2.62 17.53 5.63
CA VAL A 55 -1.82 16.30 5.56
C VAL A 55 -1.81 15.77 4.13
N LYS A 56 -2.98 15.71 3.48
CA LYS A 56 -3.11 15.27 2.08
C LYS A 56 -2.24 16.07 1.12
N LYS A 57 -2.09 17.38 1.31
CA LYS A 57 -1.19 18.21 0.50
C LYS A 57 0.28 17.77 0.60
N LYS A 58 0.72 17.29 1.78
CA LYS A 58 2.10 16.81 2.01
C LYS A 58 2.33 15.41 1.46
N VAL A 59 1.34 14.53 1.57
CA VAL A 59 1.37 13.15 1.04
C VAL A 59 1.17 13.12 -0.49
N ARG A 60 0.37 14.05 -1.02
CA ARG A 60 -0.09 14.16 -2.42
C ARG A 60 -1.05 13.05 -2.84
N SER A 61 -0.62 11.79 -2.83
CA SER A 61 -1.48 10.63 -3.11
C SER A 61 -0.85 9.33 -2.61
N LEU A 62 -1.65 8.25 -2.53
CA LEU A 62 -1.18 6.92 -2.14
C LEU A 62 -0.17 6.29 -3.14
N ALA A 63 0.07 6.93 -4.28
CA ALA A 63 1.10 6.49 -5.23
C ALA A 63 2.51 6.89 -4.80
N TYR A 64 2.66 7.81 -3.84
CA TYR A 64 3.95 8.25 -3.28
C TYR A 64 4.29 7.42 -2.04
N CYS A 65 4.53 6.13 -2.25
CA CYS A 65 4.76 5.13 -1.20
C CYS A 65 5.81 5.60 -0.18
N GLU A 66 6.89 6.21 -0.66
CA GLU A 66 8.04 6.66 0.11
C GLU A 66 7.74 7.86 1.02
N LYS A 67 6.60 8.55 0.85
CA LYS A 67 6.21 9.65 1.73
C LYS A 67 5.84 9.16 3.11
N CYS A 68 5.20 7.99 3.20
CA CYS A 68 4.78 7.39 4.47
C CYS A 68 5.70 6.23 4.86
N HIS A 69 6.12 5.40 3.90
CA HIS A 69 7.07 4.30 4.11
C HIS A 69 8.48 4.75 3.72
N GLN A 70 9.22 5.35 4.66
CA GLN A 70 10.52 5.99 4.37
C GLN A 70 11.57 5.02 3.79
N GLU A 71 11.42 3.72 4.07
CA GLU A 71 12.30 2.65 3.59
C GLU A 71 11.67 1.79 2.48
N ALA A 72 10.64 2.30 1.78
CA ALA A 72 9.96 1.59 0.68
C ALA A 72 10.92 1.07 -0.40
N ALA A 73 12.00 1.81 -0.71
CA ALA A 73 13.02 1.41 -1.68
C ALA A 73 13.78 0.13 -1.27
N LYS A 74 13.81 -0.19 0.04
CA LYS A 74 14.38 -1.43 0.59
C LYS A 74 13.32 -2.54 0.74
N GLY A 75 12.08 -2.28 0.34
CA GLY A 75 10.97 -3.21 0.49
C GLY A 75 10.30 -3.22 1.87
N VAL A 76 10.58 -2.22 2.72
CA VAL A 76 9.98 -2.09 4.06
C VAL A 76 8.65 -1.35 3.94
N PHE A 77 7.57 -2.03 4.33
CA PHE A 77 6.19 -1.53 4.29
C PHE A 77 5.40 -1.94 5.55
N ASP A 78 6.12 -2.18 6.64
CA ASP A 78 5.54 -2.54 7.91
C ASP A 78 4.90 -1.30 8.55
N ASP A 79 3.74 -1.46 9.18
CA ASP A 79 2.97 -0.38 9.80
C ASP A 79 3.75 0.28 10.94
N ASP A 80 4.50 -0.51 11.72
CA ASP A 80 5.38 -0.03 12.80
C ASP A 80 6.41 1.02 12.36
N THR A 81 6.71 1.08 11.06
CA THR A 81 7.70 2.00 10.47
C THR A 81 7.07 3.16 9.71
N VAL A 82 5.74 3.27 9.69
CA VAL A 82 5.02 4.28 8.93
C VAL A 82 5.09 5.63 9.63
N ARG A 83 5.48 6.65 8.87
CA ARG A 83 5.47 8.04 9.32
C ARG A 83 4.81 8.93 8.28
N ILE A 84 3.61 9.41 8.58
CA ILE A 84 2.80 10.23 7.68
C ILE A 84 3.17 11.72 7.84
N PRO A 85 3.64 12.41 6.79
CA PRO A 85 4.04 13.82 6.86
C PRO A 85 2.92 14.75 7.32
N GLY A 86 3.11 15.42 8.46
CA GLY A 86 2.13 16.32 9.05
C GLY A 86 1.07 15.66 9.94
N TYR A 87 1.09 14.33 10.06
CA TYR A 87 0.31 13.57 11.03
C TYR A 87 1.20 13.04 12.16
N GLY A 88 2.27 12.31 11.81
CA GLY A 88 3.16 11.68 12.79
C GLY A 88 3.43 10.21 12.47
N GLU A 89 3.82 9.46 13.48
CA GLU A 89 3.83 7.99 13.43
C GLU A 89 2.39 7.48 13.25
N TRP A 90 2.23 6.39 12.52
CA TRP A 90 0.94 5.72 12.39
C TRP A 90 0.79 4.72 13.54
N ASP A 91 -0.33 4.79 14.25
CA ASP A 91 -0.69 3.91 15.36
C ASP A 91 -2.13 3.46 15.09
N ASP A 92 -2.27 2.22 14.64
CA ASP A 92 -3.53 1.54 14.30
C ASP A 92 -3.66 0.28 15.17
#